data_AF-A0A5R8YCJ4-F1
#
_entry.id   AF-A0A5R8YCJ4-F1
#
_cell.length_a   1.000
_cell.length_b   1.000
_cell.length_c   1.000
_cell.angle_alpha   90.00
_cell.angle_beta   90.00
_cell.angle_gamma   90.00
#
_symmetry.space_group_name_H-M   'P 1'
#
loop_
_entity.id
_entity.type
_entity.pdbx_description
1 polymer ?
#
loop_
_entity_poly.entity_id
_entity_poly.type
_entity_poly.pdbx_seq_one_letter_code
_entity_poly.pdbx_strand_id
1 'polypeptide(L)'
;MELLMVEAAGCVWCARWNKEIGPIYPKTDEGKRAPLRRIDKQDPLPEGIWLARGFFYTPTFVLLVDGQEKGRIEGYPGEDFFWGLLDQLVSSVDKAVSANAD
;
A
#
# COMPACT_ATOMS: atom_id res chain seq x y z
N MET A 1 -3.38 -1.32 10.79
CA MET A 1 -3.54 -1.03 9.34
C MET A 1 -2.70 -2.03 8.56
N GLU A 2 -2.91 -2.16 7.25
CA GLU A 2 -2.03 -2.94 6.35
C GLU A 2 -1.82 -2.19 5.02
N LEU A 3 -0.68 -2.42 4.36
CA LEU A 3 -0.43 -1.93 3.00
C LEU A 3 -0.48 -3.10 2.02
N LEU A 4 -1.53 -3.16 1.21
CA LEU A 4 -1.69 -4.18 0.18
C LEU A 4 -0.95 -3.74 -1.09
N MET A 5 0.13 -4.42 -1.44
CA MET A 5 0.80 -4.27 -2.73
C MET A 5 0.21 -5.26 -3.74
N VAL A 6 -0.32 -4.71 -4.82
CA VAL A 6 -0.87 -5.47 -5.94
C VAL A 6 0.14 -5.50 -7.07
N GLU A 7 0.55 -6.71 -7.42
CA GLU A 7 1.57 -6.99 -8.42
C GLU A 7 0.97 -7.66 -9.65
N ALA A 8 1.77 -7.84 -10.70
CA ALA A 8 1.41 -8.69 -11.82
C ALA A 8 2.68 -9.34 -12.39
N ALA A 9 2.53 -10.54 -12.93
CA ALA A 9 3.61 -11.20 -13.67
C ALA A 9 4.21 -10.26 -14.75
N GLY A 10 5.54 -10.18 -14.80
CA GLY A 10 6.26 -9.33 -15.76
C GLY A 10 6.32 -7.83 -15.41
N CYS A 11 5.79 -7.42 -14.26
CA CYS A 11 5.81 -6.02 -13.82
C CYS A 11 7.23 -5.56 -13.43
N VAL A 12 7.91 -4.86 -14.34
CA VAL A 12 9.27 -4.32 -14.12
C VAL A 12 9.32 -3.32 -12.95
N TRP A 13 8.25 -2.55 -12.74
CA TRP A 13 8.16 -1.57 -11.65
C TRP A 13 7.94 -2.22 -10.28
N CYS A 14 7.24 -3.35 -10.24
CA CYS A 14 7.07 -4.16 -9.04
C CYS A 14 8.41 -4.77 -8.64
N ALA A 15 9.14 -5.35 -9.60
CA ALA A 15 10.50 -5.86 -9.38
C ALA A 15 11.45 -4.76 -8.88
N ARG A 16 11.36 -3.55 -9.45
CA ARG A 16 12.14 -2.40 -9.01
C ARG A 16 11.83 -2.03 -7.55
N TRP A 17 10.56 -1.87 -7.20
CA TRP A 17 10.15 -1.58 -5.82
C TRP A 17 10.60 -2.67 -4.84
N ASN A 18 10.45 -3.95 -5.21
CA ASN A 18 10.89 -5.08 -4.39
C ASN A 18 12.41 -5.10 -4.15
N LYS A 19 13.21 -4.58 -5.09
CA LYS A 19 14.66 -4.49 -4.95
C LYS A 19 15.07 -3.29 -4.09
N GLU A 20 14.48 -2.13 -4.34
CA GLU A 20 14.87 -0.87 -3.71
C GLU A 20 14.25 -0.71 -2.32
N ILE A 21 12.94 -0.92 -2.19
CA ILE A 21 12.17 -0.61 -1.00
C ILE A 21 11.83 -1.85 -0.19
N GLY A 22 11.51 -2.96 -0.84
CA GLY A 22 11.06 -4.20 -0.19
C GLY A 22 11.87 -4.64 1.04
N PRO A 23 13.22 -4.65 1.00
CA PRO A 23 14.06 -5.05 2.13
C PRO A 23 14.17 -4.00 3.26
N ILE A 24 13.84 -2.76 2.94
CA ILE A 24 13.88 -1.61 3.85
C ILE A 24 12.53 -1.47 4.57
N TYR A 25 11.43 -1.61 3.82
CA TYR A 25 10.06 -1.38 4.27
C TYR A 25 9.73 -1.92 5.67
N PRO A 26 9.90 -3.22 5.98
CA PRO A 26 9.52 -3.76 7.31
C PRO A 26 10.37 -3.22 8.47
N LYS A 27 11.46 -2.49 8.19
CA LYS A 27 12.34 -1.90 9.20
C LYS A 27 11.94 -0.46 9.57
N THR A 28 11.16 0.20 8.73
CA THR A 28 10.71 1.58 8.94
C THR A 28 9.50 1.63 9.87
N ASP A 29 9.15 2.81 10.35
CA ASP A 29 7.98 2.97 11.21
C ASP A 29 6.68 2.92 10.41
N GLU A 30 6.70 3.34 9.14
CA GLU A 30 5.59 3.12 8.20
C GLU A 30 5.33 1.64 7.98
N GLY A 31 6.36 0.83 7.71
CA GLY A 31 6.18 -0.59 7.45
C GLY A 31 5.80 -1.40 8.70
N LYS A 32 6.11 -0.92 9.90
CA LYS A 32 5.59 -1.49 11.15
C LYS A 32 4.11 -1.12 11.36
N ARG A 33 3.71 0.13 11.06
CA ARG A 33 2.34 0.62 11.21
C ARG A 33 1.37 0.03 10.17
N ALA A 34 1.84 -0.13 8.94
CA ALA A 34 1.12 -0.71 7.83
C ALA A 34 1.92 -1.88 7.23
N PRO A 35 1.93 -3.06 7.87
CA PRO A 35 2.63 -4.22 7.34
C PRO A 35 2.22 -4.55 5.89
N LEU A 36 3.21 -4.91 5.09
CA LEU A 36 3.03 -5.18 3.67
C LEU A 36 2.40 -6.55 3.44
N ARG A 37 1.30 -6.59 2.69
CA ARG A 37 0.71 -7.82 2.14
C ARG A 37 0.78 -7.77 0.62
N ARG A 38 1.17 -8.86 -0.04
CA ARG A 38 1.24 -8.95 -1.51
C ARG A 38 0.12 -9.81 -2.07
N ILE A 39 -0.42 -9.42 -3.21
CA ILE A 39 -1.34 -10.22 -4.04
C ILE A 39 -1.00 -10.04 -5.52
N ASP A 40 -1.32 -11.03 -6.36
CA ASP A 40 -1.35 -10.82 -7.81
C ASP A 40 -2.67 -10.15 -8.20
N LYS A 41 -2.63 -9.24 -9.19
CA LYS A 41 -3.78 -8.55 -9.75
C LYS A 41 -4.84 -9.52 -10.31
N GLN A 42 -4.43 -10.72 -10.71
CA GLN A 42 -5.31 -11.74 -11.30
C GLN A 42 -5.95 -12.64 -10.24
N ASP A 43 -5.44 -12.63 -9.02
CA ASP A 43 -5.99 -13.42 -7.92
C ASP A 43 -7.31 -12.81 -7.42
N PRO A 44 -8.23 -13.65 -6.88
CA PRO A 44 -9.36 -13.13 -6.14
C PRO A 44 -8.89 -12.28 -4.97
N LEU A 45 -9.63 -11.22 -4.67
CA LEU A 45 -9.36 -10.43 -3.47
C LEU A 45 -9.49 -11.30 -2.22
N PRO A 46 -8.56 -11.22 -1.27
CA PRO A 46 -8.70 -11.90 0.01
C PRO A 46 -10.02 -11.58 0.69
N GLU A 47 -10.55 -12.55 1.43
CA GLU A 47 -11.74 -12.34 2.25
C GLU A 47 -11.53 -11.17 3.22
N GLY A 48 -12.59 -10.39 3.41
CA GLY A 48 -12.56 -9.24 4.30
C GLY A 48 -11.81 -8.03 3.76
N ILE A 49 -11.61 -7.92 2.44
CA ILE A 49 -11.06 -6.72 1.79
C ILE A 49 -12.14 -6.06 0.92
N TRP A 50 -12.34 -4.76 1.14
CA TRP A 50 -13.28 -3.93 0.39
C TRP A 50 -12.54 -2.76 -0.25
N LEU A 51 -12.47 -2.81 -1.59
CA LEU A 51 -11.79 -1.80 -2.39
C LEU A 51 -12.80 -0.87 -3.03
N ALA A 52 -12.44 0.40 -3.14
CA ALA A 52 -13.28 1.42 -3.79
C ALA A 52 -13.36 1.20 -5.31
N ARG A 53 -12.30 0.63 -5.91
CA ARG A 53 -12.21 0.33 -7.34
C ARG A 53 -11.17 -0.74 -7.64
N GLY A 54 -11.26 -1.36 -8.82
CA GLY A 54 -10.27 -2.31 -9.32
C GLY A 54 -8.89 -1.70 -9.60
N PHE A 55 -7.97 -2.52 -10.11
CA PHE A 55 -6.59 -2.15 -10.38
C PHE A 55 -6.35 -1.94 -11.87
N PHE A 56 -5.85 -0.76 -12.26
CA PHE A 56 -5.44 -0.50 -13.64
C PHE A 56 -3.92 -0.56 -13.80
N TYR A 57 -3.17 -0.14 -12.77
CA TYR A 57 -1.71 -0.05 -12.79
C TYR A 57 -1.06 -1.04 -11.81
N THR A 58 0.18 -1.43 -12.08
CA THR A 58 1.02 -2.20 -11.16
C THR A 58 2.42 -1.59 -11.07
N PRO A 59 3.06 -1.55 -9.89
CA PRO A 59 2.47 -1.89 -8.59
C PRO A 59 1.39 -0.88 -8.18
N THR A 60 0.35 -1.34 -7.48
CA THR A 60 -0.57 -0.45 -6.75
C THR A 60 -0.46 -0.77 -5.27
N PHE A 61 -0.33 0.24 -4.42
CA PHE A 61 -0.27 0.09 -2.97
C PHE A 61 -1.56 0.64 -2.37
N VAL A 62 -2.36 -0.19 -1.73
CA VAL A 62 -3.62 0.21 -1.09
C VAL A 62 -3.45 0.19 0.42
N LEU A 63 -3.68 1.33 1.08
CA LEU A 63 -3.73 1.40 2.53
C LEU A 63 -5.10 0.93 3.00
N LEU A 64 -5.12 -0.14 3.80
CA LEU A 64 -6.32 -0.73 4.36
C LEU A 64 -6.36 -0.50 5.88
N VAL A 65 -7.55 -0.15 6.37
CA VAL A 65 -7.88 -0.10 7.81
C VAL A 65 -9.10 -0.97 8.01
N ASP A 66 -8.96 -2.01 8.82
CA ASP A 66 -10.00 -3.01 9.06
C ASP A 66 -10.59 -3.56 7.75
N GLY A 67 -9.71 -3.86 6.78
CA GLY A 67 -10.06 -4.38 5.47
C GLY A 67 -10.62 -3.35 4.48
N GLN A 68 -10.85 -2.11 4.90
CA GLN A 68 -11.39 -1.05 4.03
C GLN A 68 -10.30 -0.17 3.46
N GLU A 69 -10.36 0.06 2.14
CA GLU A 69 -9.51 1.04 1.47
C GLU A 69 -9.71 2.46 2.01
N LYS A 70 -8.59 3.08 2.44
CA LYS A 70 -8.54 4.50 2.82
C LYS A 70 -7.79 5.37 1.82
N GLY A 71 -6.99 4.76 0.96
CA GLY A 71 -6.31 5.42 -0.14
C GLY A 71 -5.32 4.49 -0.84
N ARG A 72 -4.73 4.97 -1.92
CA ARG A 72 -3.77 4.17 -2.69
C ARG A 72 -2.71 5.01 -3.39
N ILE A 73 -1.61 4.36 -3.72
CA ILE A 73 -0.52 4.84 -4.58
C ILE A 73 -0.52 3.97 -5.83
N GLU A 74 -0.58 4.57 -7.02
CA GLU A 74 -0.54 3.84 -8.29
C GLU A 74 0.79 4.08 -8.99
N GLY A 75 1.54 3.01 -9.24
CA GLY A 75 2.86 3.03 -9.84
C GLY A 75 4.00 3.22 -8.84
N TYR A 76 5.22 3.20 -9.36
CA TYR A 76 6.44 3.44 -8.59
C TYR A 76 7.46 4.22 -9.44
N PRO A 77 7.43 5.57 -9.39
CA PRO A 77 8.37 6.39 -10.14
C PRO A 77 9.77 6.48 -9.49
N GLY A 78 9.87 6.15 -8.19
CA GLY A 78 11.12 6.14 -7.43
C GLY A 78 10.88 6.23 -5.92
N GLU A 79 11.96 6.08 -5.17
CA GLU A 79 11.96 5.99 -3.70
C GLU A 79 11.36 7.23 -3.02
N ASP A 80 11.85 8.43 -3.34
CA ASP A 80 11.41 9.67 -2.69
C ASP A 80 9.91 9.92 -2.85
N PHE A 81 9.37 9.60 -4.04
CA PHE A 81 7.94 9.69 -4.31
C PHE A 81 7.15 8.67 -3.50
N PHE A 82 7.63 7.43 -3.40
CA PHE A 82 6.95 6.39 -2.64
C PHE A 82 6.84 6.78 -1.16
N TRP A 83 7.95 7.18 -0.54
CA TRP A 83 7.94 7.55 0.87
C TRP A 83 7.08 8.77 1.15
N GLY A 84 7.18 9.82 0.34
CA GLY A 84 6.36 11.02 0.51
C GLY A 84 4.86 10.75 0.37
N LEU A 85 4.45 9.92 -0.60
CA LEU A 85 3.03 9.57 -0.78
C LEU A 85 2.54 8.63 0.32
N LEU A 86 3.36 7.69 0.78
CA LEU A 86 3.00 6.79 1.86
C LEU A 86 2.80 7.53 3.18
N ASP A 87 3.70 8.46 3.51
CA ASP A 87 3.58 9.29 4.71
C ASP A 87 2.27 10.10 4.70
N GLN A 88 1.92 10.70 3.57
CA GLN A 88 0.65 11.42 3.42
C GLN A 88 -0.56 10.52 3.66
N LEU A 89 -0.58 9.32 3.08
CA LEU A 89 -1.66 8.36 3.27
C LEU A 89 -1.79 7.96 4.74
N VAL A 90 -0.71 7.50 5.37
CA VAL A 90 -0.72 7.04 6.77
C VAL A 90 -1.09 8.18 7.71
N SER A 91 -0.48 9.35 7.55
CA SER A 91 -0.76 10.52 8.38
C SER A 91 -2.20 11.01 8.25
N SER A 92 -2.81 10.91 7.06
CA SER A 92 -4.22 11.26 6.87
C SER A 92 -5.16 10.36 7.69
N VAL A 93 -4.84 9.07 7.76
CA VAL A 93 -5.62 8.09 8.52
C VAL A 93 -5.41 8.29 10.02
N ASP A 94 -4.17 8.48 10.46
CA ASP A 94 -3.85 8.71 11.89
C ASP A 94 -4.62 9.93 12.44
N LYS A 95 -4.70 11.01 11.65
CA LYS A 95 -5.49 12.21 12.00
C LYS A 95 -6.99 11.92 12.08
N ALA A 96 -7.53 11.17 11.11
CA ALA A 96 -8.95 10.83 11.09
C ALA A 96 -9.35 9.91 12.25
N VAL A 97 -8.49 8.95 12.61
CA VAL A 97 -8.71 8.08 13.78
C VAL A 97 -8.69 8.89 15.07
N SER A 98 -7.71 9.78 15.23
CA SER A 98 -7.59 10.62 16.44
C SER A 98 -8.78 11.55 16.59
N ALA A 99 -9.28 12.15 15.51
CA ALA A 99 -10.44 13.04 15.54
C ALA A 99 -11.77 12.33 15.85
N ASN A 100 -11.84 11.01 15.67
CA ASN A 100 -13.05 10.21 15.97
C ASN A 100 -13.02 9.60 17.38
N ALA A 101 -11.93 9.78 18.13
CA ALA A 101 -11.77 9.28 19.50
C ALA A 101 -12.12 10.33 20.57
N ASP A 102 -12.42 11.56 20.15
CA ASP A 102 -12.91 12.69 20.96
C ASP A 102 -14.44 12.84 20.82
#